data_AF-A0A1S2VD90-F1
#
_entry.id   AF-A0A1S2VD90-F1
#
_cell.length_a   1.000
_cell.length_b   1.000
_cell.length_c   1.000
_cell.angle_alpha   90.00
_cell.angle_beta   90.00
_cell.angle_gamma   90.00
#
_symmetry.space_group_name_H-M   'P 1'
#
loop_
_entity.id
_entity.type
_entity.pdbx_description
1 polymer ?
#
loop_
_entity_poly.entity_id
_entity_poly.type
_entity_poly.pdbx_seq_one_letter_code
_entity_poly.pdbx_strand_id
1 'polypeptide(L)'
;MQTPESVVKDLYKHHDQDQSPFFQTRSRASVDTYFVRKLADLIWKDVVSHQDEVGAIGADPLYNAQDTDIKNRSFGKAAIQNGLATVTVSFENFGEKQKVQFLLRQEKERWKIENIKYADGSSLMGWLTAN
;
A
#
# COMPACT_ATOMS: atom_id res chain seq x y z
N MET A 1 18.78 5.90 8.46
CA MET A 1 18.48 4.90 7.43
C MET A 1 16.98 4.65 7.41
N GLN A 2 16.40 4.44 6.23
CA GLN A 2 14.98 4.11 6.09
C GLN A 2 14.72 2.70 6.67
N THR A 3 13.77 2.57 7.59
CA THR A 3 13.29 1.27 8.10
C THR A 3 12.02 0.85 7.37
N PRO A 4 11.64 -0.44 7.36
CA PRO A 4 10.38 -0.87 6.72
C PRO A 4 9.15 -0.14 7.27
N GLU A 5 9.08 0.07 8.59
CA GLU A 5 7.98 0.79 9.23
C GLU A 5 7.96 2.26 8.83
N SER A 6 9.13 2.88 8.62
CA SER A 6 9.20 4.28 8.17
C SER A 6 8.65 4.46 6.76
N VAL A 7 8.85 3.47 5.87
CA VAL A 7 8.25 3.48 4.51
C VAL A 7 6.73 3.45 4.60
N VAL A 8 6.18 2.53 5.40
CA VAL A 8 4.74 2.40 5.55
C VAL A 8 4.15 3.65 6.20
N LYS A 9 4.76 4.18 7.26
CA LYS A 9 4.32 5.43 7.90
C LYS A 9 4.32 6.61 6.94
N ASP A 10 5.35 6.74 6.11
CA ASP A 10 5.46 7.81 5.13
C ASP A 10 4.40 7.69 4.02
N LEU A 11 4.09 6.47 3.57
CA LEU A 11 2.99 6.21 2.65
C LEU A 11 1.64 6.65 3.22
N TYR A 12 1.33 6.27 4.48
CA TYR A 12 0.12 6.71 5.17
C TYR A 12 0.08 8.23 5.36
N LYS A 13 1.22 8.85 5.68
CA LYS A 13 1.29 10.30 5.83
C LYS A 13 0.95 11.03 4.53
N HIS A 14 1.49 10.59 3.39
CA HIS A 14 1.16 11.20 2.09
C HIS A 14 -0.29 10.92 1.71
N HIS A 15 -0.80 9.73 2.02
CA HIS A 15 -2.22 9.43 1.86
C HIS A 15 -3.11 10.41 2.64
N ASP A 16 -2.83 10.62 3.93
CA ASP A 16 -3.58 11.55 4.80
C ASP A 16 -3.47 13.04 4.34
N GLN A 17 -2.55 13.34 3.41
CA GLN A 17 -2.34 14.66 2.81
C GLN A 17 -2.92 14.77 1.40
N ASP A 18 -3.79 13.85 0.98
CA ASP A 18 -4.34 13.74 -0.38
C ASP A 18 -3.26 13.58 -1.46
N GLN A 19 -2.12 12.99 -1.10
CA GLN A 19 -0.97 12.71 -1.96
C GLN A 19 -0.75 11.20 -2.15
N SER A 20 -1.85 10.44 -2.08
CA SER A 20 -1.84 9.00 -2.31
C SER A 20 -1.23 8.66 -3.68
N PRO A 21 -0.31 7.68 -3.78
CA PRO A 21 0.27 7.28 -5.06
C PRO A 21 -0.69 6.44 -5.93
N PHE A 22 -1.81 5.95 -5.39
CA PHE A 22 -2.69 4.97 -6.06
C PHE A 22 -3.63 5.57 -7.10
N PHE A 23 -4.13 6.79 -6.88
CA PHE A 23 -5.23 7.37 -7.65
C PHE A 23 -4.83 8.63 -8.44
N GLN A 24 -3.56 8.71 -8.85
CA GLN A 24 -3.02 9.88 -9.53
C GLN A 24 -2.23 9.51 -10.78
N THR A 25 -2.30 10.37 -11.79
CA THR A 25 -1.55 10.25 -13.06
C THR A 25 -0.44 11.30 -13.19
N ARG A 26 -0.20 12.11 -12.15
CA ARG A 26 0.70 13.28 -12.19
C ARG A 26 2.18 12.88 -12.15
N SER A 27 2.53 11.86 -11.37
CA SER A 27 3.91 11.48 -11.11
C SER A 27 4.05 9.97 -10.91
N ARG A 28 4.70 9.32 -11.87
CA ARG A 28 5.13 7.93 -11.72
C ARG A 28 6.16 7.77 -10.60
N ALA A 29 7.00 8.78 -10.40
CA ALA A 29 8.06 8.76 -9.38
C ALA A 29 7.50 8.59 -7.96
N SER A 30 6.31 9.11 -7.67
CA SER A 30 5.63 8.90 -6.39
C SER A 30 5.30 7.42 -6.17
N VAL A 31 4.86 6.71 -7.21
CA VAL A 31 4.61 5.25 -7.14
C VAL A 31 5.94 4.49 -6.96
N ASP A 32 6.95 4.81 -7.77
CA ASP A 32 8.25 4.14 -7.73
C ASP A 32 9.02 4.37 -6.41
N THR A 33 8.67 5.42 -5.66
CA THR A 33 9.23 5.70 -4.33
C THR A 33 8.87 4.62 -3.32
N TYR A 34 7.64 4.11 -3.37
CA TYR A 34 7.13 3.17 -2.37
C TYR A 34 7.18 1.71 -2.82
N PHE A 35 6.92 1.43 -4.09
CA PHE A 35 6.64 0.08 -4.55
C PHE A 35 7.81 -0.53 -5.33
N VAL A 36 8.02 -1.83 -5.19
CA VAL A 36 8.92 -2.59 -6.08
C VAL A 36 8.45 -2.42 -7.51
N ARG A 37 9.39 -2.49 -8.47
CA ARG A 37 9.10 -2.18 -9.89
C ARG A 37 7.84 -2.88 -10.41
N LYS A 38 7.72 -4.18 -10.16
CA LYS A 38 6.58 -4.98 -10.62
C LYS A 38 5.24 -4.44 -10.12
N LEU A 39 5.13 -4.14 -8.83
CA LEU A 39 3.88 -3.63 -8.26
C LEU A 39 3.63 -2.18 -8.69
N ALA A 40 4.69 -1.36 -8.78
CA ALA A 40 4.59 0.01 -9.29
C ALA A 40 4.08 0.07 -10.74
N ASP A 41 4.54 -0.86 -11.60
CA ASP A 41 4.10 -0.98 -12.99
C ASP A 41 2.60 -1.26 -13.07
N LEU A 42 2.10 -2.14 -12.20
CA LEU A 42 0.69 -2.49 -12.15
C LEU A 42 -0.19 -1.36 -11.62
N ILE A 43 0.20 -0.73 -10.50
CA ILE A 43 -0.53 0.42 -9.93
C ILE A 43 -0.64 1.55 -10.97
N TRP A 44 0.48 1.87 -11.62
CA TRP A 44 0.48 2.92 -12.63
C TRP A 44 -0.36 2.55 -13.85
N LYS A 45 -0.26 1.29 -14.33
CA LYS A 45 -1.06 0.81 -15.45
C LYS A 45 -2.56 0.95 -15.15
N ASP A 46 -2.97 0.62 -13.93
CA ASP A 46 -4.37 0.68 -13.52
C ASP A 46 -4.94 2.08 -13.69
N VAL A 47 -4.29 3.08 -13.09
CA VAL A 47 -4.76 4.48 -13.12
C VAL A 47 -4.65 5.12 -14.50
N VAL A 48 -3.62 4.82 -15.31
CA VAL A 48 -3.51 5.42 -16.65
C VAL A 48 -4.44 4.79 -17.68
N SER A 49 -4.86 3.54 -17.47
CA SER A 49 -5.75 2.83 -18.42
C SER A 49 -7.24 3.08 -18.14
N HIS A 50 -7.59 3.54 -16.93
CA HIS A 50 -8.96 3.75 -16.49
C HIS A 50 -9.14 5.17 -15.92
N GLN A 51 -8.78 6.21 -16.69
CA GLN A 51 -8.85 7.59 -16.19
C GLN A 51 -10.30 8.05 -15.90
N ASP A 52 -11.26 7.53 -16.67
CA ASP A 52 -12.69 7.87 -16.56
C ASP A 52 -13.54 6.69 -16.04
N GLU A 53 -12.90 5.57 -15.70
CA GLU A 53 -13.54 4.34 -15.24
C GLU A 53 -12.91 3.87 -13.91
N VAL A 54 -13.62 3.04 -13.16
CA VAL A 54 -13.03 2.41 -11.98
C VAL A 54 -12.10 1.30 -12.46
N GLY A 55 -10.80 1.45 -12.22
CA GLY A 55 -9.80 0.42 -12.45
C GLY A 55 -9.95 -0.78 -11.51
N ALA A 56 -8.99 -1.70 -11.55
CA ALA A 56 -8.93 -2.84 -10.62
C ALA A 56 -8.81 -2.40 -9.16
N ILE A 57 -8.23 -1.22 -8.88
CA ILE A 57 -8.23 -0.62 -7.55
C ILE A 57 -9.56 0.12 -7.30
N GLY A 58 -10.60 -0.64 -6.93
CA GLY A 58 -11.94 -0.11 -6.63
C GLY A 58 -12.18 0.30 -5.17
N ALA A 59 -11.16 0.23 -4.31
CA ALA A 59 -11.18 0.59 -2.90
C ALA A 59 -9.82 1.14 -2.48
N ASP A 60 -9.74 1.89 -1.39
CA ASP A 60 -8.46 2.40 -0.87
C ASP A 60 -7.54 1.23 -0.45
N PRO A 61 -6.36 1.06 -1.09
CA PRO A 61 -5.45 -0.01 -0.77
C PRO A 61 -4.88 0.02 0.65
N LEU A 62 -4.92 1.15 1.36
CA LEU A 62 -4.44 1.24 2.74
C LEU A 62 -5.47 0.72 3.74
N TYR A 63 -6.76 0.72 3.40
CA TYR A 63 -7.84 0.36 4.30
C TYR A 63 -8.72 -0.80 3.83
N ASN A 64 -8.58 -1.23 2.57
CA ASN A 64 -9.46 -2.20 1.91
C ASN A 64 -10.95 -1.81 2.01
N ALA A 65 -11.25 -0.53 1.76
CA ALA A 65 -12.60 0.01 1.86
C ALA A 65 -12.78 1.21 0.93
N GLN A 66 -14.04 1.49 0.53
CA GLN A 66 -14.40 2.69 -0.25
C GLN A 66 -14.64 3.90 0.65
N ASP A 67 -15.19 3.68 1.85
CA ASP A 67 -15.43 4.70 2.86
C ASP A 67 -14.80 4.24 4.19
N THR A 68 -14.38 5.19 5.02
CA THR A 68 -13.61 4.90 6.22
C THR A 68 -13.90 5.86 7.38
N ASP A 69 -13.94 5.30 8.60
CA ASP A 69 -13.85 6.03 9.88
C ASP A 69 -12.68 5.43 10.68
N ILE A 70 -11.47 5.90 10.38
CA ILE A 70 -10.22 5.31 10.90
C ILE A 70 -9.88 5.87 12.27
N LYS A 71 -9.78 4.97 13.25
CA LYS A 71 -9.35 5.29 14.62
C LYS A 71 -8.23 4.36 15.08
N ASN A 72 -7.51 4.78 16.12
CA ASN A 72 -6.52 3.97 16.84
C ASN A 72 -5.44 3.32 15.93
N ARG A 73 -5.07 3.98 14.83
CA ARG A 73 -4.09 3.47 13.87
C ARG A 73 -2.71 3.31 14.53
N SER A 74 -2.14 2.12 14.39
CA SER A 74 -0.85 1.75 14.96
C SER A 74 -0.02 0.96 13.95
N PHE A 75 1.30 1.11 14.04
CA PHE A 75 2.27 0.47 13.16
C PHE A 75 3.10 -0.53 13.97
N GLY A 76 2.95 -1.81 13.68
CA GLY A 76 3.75 -2.86 14.30
C GLY A 76 5.22 -2.78 13.90
N LYS A 77 6.10 -3.28 14.77
CA LYS A 77 7.52 -3.45 14.46
C LYS A 77 7.67 -4.45 13.30
N ALA A 78 8.59 -4.17 12.38
CA ALA A 78 8.86 -5.01 11.25
C ALA A 78 9.46 -6.36 11.69
N ALA A 79 8.89 -7.45 11.20
CA ALA A 79 9.53 -8.75 11.23
C ALA A 79 10.46 -8.85 10.01
N ILE A 80 11.78 -8.78 10.22
CA ILE A 80 12.79 -8.73 9.15
C ILE A 80 13.52 -10.07 9.05
N GLN A 81 13.62 -10.63 7.84
CA GLN A 81 14.37 -11.84 7.55
C GLN A 81 14.91 -11.80 6.11
N ASN A 82 16.21 -11.96 5.93
CA ASN A 82 16.87 -12.11 4.62
C ASN A 82 16.46 -11.05 3.57
N GLY A 83 16.47 -9.77 3.94
CA GLY A 83 16.10 -8.68 3.03
C GLY A 83 14.60 -8.58 2.73
N LEU A 84 13.76 -9.34 3.44
CA LEU A 84 12.31 -9.23 3.46
C LEU A 84 11.87 -8.65 4.81
N ALA A 85 10.76 -7.93 4.80
CA ALA A 85 10.15 -7.41 6.01
C ALA A 85 8.63 -7.47 5.92
N THR A 86 7.96 -7.73 7.03
CA THR A 86 6.51 -7.55 7.15
C THR A 86 6.20 -6.49 8.19
N VAL A 87 5.42 -5.49 7.82
CA VAL A 87 4.88 -4.47 8.72
C VAL A 87 3.38 -4.65 8.78
N THR A 88 2.84 -4.87 9.98
CA THR A 88 1.39 -4.94 10.19
C THR A 88 0.89 -3.60 10.69
N VAL A 89 -0.05 -3.00 9.98
CA VAL A 89 -0.81 -1.83 10.45
C VAL A 89 -2.13 -2.31 11.01
N SER A 90 -2.49 -1.84 12.20
CA SER A 90 -3.77 -2.14 12.84
C SER A 90 -4.51 -0.85 13.11
N PHE A 91 -5.83 -0.86 12.91
CA PHE A 91 -6.70 0.28 13.13
C PHE A 91 -8.12 -0.20 13.42
N GLU A 92 -8.98 0.71 13.83
CA GLU A 92 -10.42 0.52 13.83
C GLU A 92 -11.00 1.23 12.60
N ASN A 93 -11.91 0.58 11.88
CA ASN A 93 -12.72 1.19 10.83
C ASN A 93 -14.19 0.99 11.18
N PHE A 94 -14.96 2.07 11.37
CA PHE A 94 -16.34 2.01 11.86
C PHE A 94 -16.51 1.18 13.15
N GLY A 95 -15.51 1.22 14.03
CA GLY A 95 -15.48 0.47 15.30
C GLY A 95 -15.02 -0.99 15.19
N GLU A 96 -14.79 -1.51 13.98
CA GLU A 96 -14.26 -2.86 13.78
C GLU A 96 -12.74 -2.86 13.67
N LYS A 97 -12.08 -3.79 14.37
CA LYS A 97 -10.62 -3.92 14.32
C LYS A 97 -10.17 -4.55 13.00
N GLN A 98 -9.36 -3.81 12.26
CA GLN A 98 -8.81 -4.21 10.96
C GLN A 98 -7.29 -4.35 11.04
N LYS A 99 -6.74 -5.15 10.11
CA LYS A 99 -5.30 -5.31 9.92
C LYS A 99 -4.94 -5.33 8.45
N VAL A 100 -3.86 -4.65 8.11
CA VAL A 100 -3.26 -4.65 6.78
C VAL A 100 -1.78 -4.99 6.91
N GLN A 101 -1.33 -5.97 6.12
CA GLN A 101 0.05 -6.42 6.12
C GLN A 101 0.77 -5.89 4.89
N PHE A 102 1.81 -5.09 5.11
CA PHE A 102 2.71 -4.62 4.08
C PHE A 102 3.89 -5.59 4.02
N LEU A 103 4.05 -6.23 2.88
CA LEU A 103 5.23 -7.02 2.56
C LEU A 103 6.23 -6.10 1.88
N LEU A 104 7.45 -6.06 2.41
CA LEU A 104 8.53 -5.23 1.89
C LEU A 104 9.75 -6.07 1.55
N ARG A 105 10.50 -5.59 0.57
CA ARG A 105 11.77 -6.14 0.13
C ARG A 105 12.82 -5.04 0.11
N GLN A 106 14.05 -5.39 0.45
CA GLN A 106 15.19 -4.50 0.32
C GLN A 106 15.73 -4.54 -1.11
N GLU A 107 15.75 -3.39 -1.78
CA GLU A 107 16.32 -3.18 -3.10
C GLU A 107 17.37 -2.08 -3.04
N LYS A 108 18.65 -2.39 -3.37
CA LYS A 108 19.76 -1.42 -3.33
C LYS A 108 19.76 -0.59 -2.04
N GLU A 109 19.68 -1.30 -0.91
CA GLU A 109 19.66 -0.74 0.46
C GLU A 109 18.41 0.05 0.86
N ARG A 110 17.39 0.16 -0.01
CA ARG A 110 16.11 0.82 0.31
C ARG A 110 15.00 -0.21 0.48
N TRP A 111 14.05 0.06 1.36
CA TRP A 111 12.87 -0.80 1.52
C TRP A 111 11.78 -0.37 0.56
N LYS A 112 11.16 -1.35 -0.11
CA LYS A 112 10.04 -1.12 -1.00
C LYS A 112 8.95 -2.13 -0.75
N ILE A 113 7.70 -1.71 -0.90
CA ILE A 113 6.52 -2.55 -0.73
C ILE A 113 6.38 -3.45 -1.96
N GLU A 114 6.39 -4.76 -1.75
CA GLU A 114 6.19 -5.77 -2.79
C GLU A 114 4.74 -6.24 -2.91
N ASN A 115 3.97 -6.15 -1.82
CA ASN A 115 2.53 -6.42 -1.80
C ASN A 115 1.87 -5.84 -0.55
N ILE A 116 0.55 -5.67 -0.61
CA ILE A 116 -0.31 -5.34 0.52
C ILE A 116 -1.33 -6.47 0.66
N LYS A 117 -1.44 -7.08 1.83
CA LYS A 117 -2.35 -8.19 2.13
C LYS A 117 -3.40 -7.78 3.15
N TYR A 118 -4.61 -8.29 2.95
CA TYR A 118 -5.79 -7.98 3.75
C TYR A 118 -6.28 -9.20 4.52
N ALA A 119 -7.12 -8.96 5.54
CA ALA A 119 -7.62 -10.01 6.42
C ALA A 119 -8.54 -11.02 5.70
N ASP A 120 -9.19 -10.62 4.61
CA ASP A 120 -10.04 -11.46 3.76
C ASP A 120 -9.26 -12.41 2.84
N GLY A 121 -7.91 -12.37 2.89
CA GLY A 121 -7.03 -13.19 2.05
C GLY A 121 -6.72 -12.57 0.69
N SER A 122 -7.37 -11.46 0.32
CA SER A 122 -7.04 -10.72 -0.89
C SER A 122 -5.74 -9.91 -0.73
N SER A 123 -5.25 -9.37 -1.85
CA SER A 123 -4.06 -8.52 -1.85
C SER A 123 -4.08 -7.54 -3.01
N LEU A 124 -3.36 -6.43 -2.88
CA LEU A 124 -3.25 -5.43 -3.94
C LEU A 124 -2.68 -6.02 -5.23
N MET A 125 -1.64 -6.87 -5.13
CA MET A 125 -1.13 -7.62 -6.29
C MET A 125 -2.22 -8.51 -6.90
N GLY A 126 -3.04 -9.15 -6.06
CA GLY A 126 -4.16 -9.98 -6.51
C GLY A 126 -5.18 -9.18 -7.32
N TRP A 127 -5.63 -8.04 -6.79
CA TRP A 127 -6.56 -7.15 -7.50
C TRP A 127 -6.02 -6.74 -8.88
N LEU A 128 -4.76 -6.36 -8.94
CA LEU A 128 -4.11 -5.87 -10.15
C LEU A 128 -3.75 -6.93 -11.20
N THR A 129 -3.85 -8.22 -10.85
CA THR A 129 -3.47 -9.33 -11.74
C THR A 129 -4.63 -10.26 -12.08
N ALA A 130 -5.83 -9.99 -11.55
CA ALA A 130 -7.01 -10.83 -11.76
C ALA A 130 -7.65 -10.72 -13.16
N ASN A 131 -6.95 -10.10 -14.14
CA ASN A 131 -7.44 -9.80 -15.49
C ASN A 131 -6.70 -10.57 -16.58
#